data_AF-A0A956VTU9-F1
#
_entry.id   AF-A0A956VTU9-F1
#
_cell.length_a   1.000
_cell.length_b   1.000
_cell.length_c   1.000
_cell.angle_alpha   90.00
_cell.angle_beta   90.00
_cell.angle_gamma   90.00
#
_symmetry.space_group_name_H-M   'P 1'
#
loop_
_entity.id
_entity.type
_entity.pdbx_description
1 polymer ?
#
loop_
_entity_poly.entity_id
_entity_poly.type
_entity_poly.pdbx_seq_one_letter_code
_entity_poly.pdbx_strand_id
1 'polypeptide(L)'
;QDYLAPVIFIAAMAAAYGAEEAWDWLRRRLRTRQVVLAAAVGLWGLVGVWGVIVGDDVSRRGDTTLRDIAVARLEAAPDGALIETSDDADTFGLWYAQVVLGVRPDVTIVDVRGAAPVIGPGAR
;
A
#
# COMPACT_ATOMS: atom_id res chain seq x y z
N GLN A 1 -12.93 8.45 3.21
CA GLN A 1 -11.91 7.82 4.10
C GLN A 1 -11.04 8.91 4.73
N ASP A 2 -11.63 10.07 5.04
CA ASP A 2 -10.89 11.34 5.14
C ASP A 2 -10.61 11.78 6.58
N TYR A 3 -10.93 10.94 7.56
CA TYR A 3 -10.71 11.23 8.98
C TYR A 3 -9.25 11.04 9.41
N LEU A 4 -8.44 10.32 8.63
CA LEU A 4 -7.03 10.09 8.95
C LEU A 4 -6.18 11.34 8.68
N ALA A 5 -6.50 12.11 7.64
CA ALA A 5 -5.75 13.31 7.29
C ALA A 5 -5.66 14.33 8.46
N PRO A 6 -6.76 14.74 9.12
CA PRO A 6 -6.67 15.64 10.27
C PRO A 6 -5.97 14.99 11.48
N VAL A 7 -6.16 13.68 11.71
CA VAL A 7 -5.51 12.98 12.83
C VAL A 7 -3.99 12.93 12.64
N ILE A 8 -3.53 12.58 11.44
CA ILE A 8 -2.10 12.57 11.08
C ILE A 8 -1.51 13.98 11.19
N PHE A 9 -2.25 14.98 10.71
CA PHE A 9 -1.81 16.37 10.79
C PHE A 9 -1.62 16.83 12.24
N ILE A 10 -2.61 16.59 13.11
CA ILE A 10 -2.53 16.92 14.54
C ILE A 10 -1.38 16.17 15.22
N ALA A 11 -1.23 14.87 14.94
CA ALA A 11 -0.16 14.05 15.49
C ALA A 11 1.23 14.57 15.06
N ALA A 12 1.38 14.97 13.79
CA ALA A 12 2.62 15.53 13.28
C ALA A 12 2.97 16.87 13.95
N MET A 13 1.99 17.74 14.16
CA MET A 13 2.19 19.00 14.90
C MET A 13 2.59 18.75 16.35
N ALA A 14 1.92 17.82 17.04
CA ALA A 14 2.25 17.46 18.41
C ALA A 14 3.67 16.86 18.52
N ALA A 15 4.06 16.01 17.57
CA ALA A 15 5.40 15.45 17.51
C ALA A 15 6.47 16.52 17.25
N ALA A 16 6.19 17.49 16.36
CA ALA A 16 7.09 18.60 16.08
C ALA A 16 7.32 19.47 17.33
N TYR A 17 6.24 19.85 18.02
CA TYR A 17 6.33 20.63 19.26
C TYR A 17 7.07 19.85 20.36
N GLY A 18 6.79 18.55 20.51
CA GLY A 18 7.49 17.68 21.46
C GLY A 18 8.98 17.56 21.15
N ALA A 19 9.37 17.50 19.87
CA ALA A 19 10.76 17.45 19.45
C ALA A 19 11.51 18.75 19.75
N GLU A 20 10.87 19.92 19.56
CA GLU A 20 11.44 21.22 19.88
C GLU A 20 11.71 21.37 21.39
N GLU A 21 10.72 21.06 22.24
CA GLU A 21 10.88 21.12 23.70
C GLU A 21 11.95 20.13 24.20
N ALA A 22 11.98 18.92 23.62
CA ALA A 22 13.01 17.93 23.93
C ALA A 22 14.40 18.43 23.55
N TRP A 23 14.56 19.06 22.39
CA TRP A 23 15.82 19.64 21.94
C TRP A 23 16.30 20.76 22.89
N ASP A 24 15.40 21.66 23.26
CA ASP A 24 15.69 22.76 24.17
C ASP A 24 15.99 22.30 25.60
N TRP A 25 15.34 21.23 26.06
CA TRP A 25 15.69 20.56 27.32
C TRP A 25 17.08 19.91 27.26
N LEU A 26 17.41 19.25 26.14
CA LEU A 26 18.67 18.51 26.01
C LEU A 26 19.88 19.45 25.95
N ARG A 27 19.80 20.55 25.20
CA ARG A 27 20.87 21.57 25.12
C ARG A 27 21.10 22.32 26.43
N ARG A 28 20.11 22.35 27.33
CA ARG A 28 20.26 22.94 28.67
C ARG A 28 21.08 22.05 29.61
N ARG A 29 21.18 20.75 29.33
CA ARG A 29 21.83 19.77 30.22
C ARG A 29 23.10 19.15 29.64
N LEU A 30 23.22 19.10 28.31
CA LEU A 30 24.31 18.43 27.62
C LEU A 30 25.07 19.42 26.72
N ARG A 31 26.33 19.09 26.42
CA ARG A 31 27.11 19.82 25.42
C ARG A 31 26.53 19.59 24.02
N THR A 32 26.64 20.58 23.13
CA THR A 32 26.13 20.52 21.74
C THR A 32 26.54 19.23 21.01
N ARG A 33 27.80 18.79 21.16
CA ARG A 33 28.28 17.53 20.54
C ARG A 33 27.50 16.29 21.02
N GLN A 34 27.13 16.24 22.30
CA GLN A 34 26.36 15.13 22.87
C GLN A 34 24.90 15.15 22.38
N VAL A 35 24.30 16.34 22.25
CA VAL A 35 22.96 16.52 21.69
C VAL A 35 22.90 16.04 20.24
N VAL A 36 23.87 16.44 19.41
CA VAL A 36 23.95 16.01 18.00
C VAL A 36 24.15 14.49 17.88
N LEU A 37 25.01 13.90 18.72
CA LEU A 37 25.22 12.45 18.73
C LEU A 37 23.96 11.69 19.17
N ALA A 38 23.27 12.17 20.21
CA ALA A 38 22.03 11.56 20.67
C ALA A 38 20.93 11.60 19.58
N ALA A 39 20.79 12.73 18.89
CA ALA A 39 19.85 12.87 17.78
C ALA A 39 20.19 11.93 16.61
N ALA A 40 21.48 11.82 16.25
CA ALA A 40 21.92 10.92 15.19
C ALA A 40 21.65 9.45 15.53
N VAL A 41 21.97 9.02 16.76
CA VAL A 41 21.70 7.65 17.22
C VAL A 41 20.20 7.37 17.28
N GLY A 42 19.41 8.33 17.77
CA GLY A 42 17.95 8.22 17.81
C GLY A 42 17.33 8.07 16.42
N LEU A 43 17.77 8.87 15.45
CA LEU A 43 17.30 8.79 14.07
C LEU A 43 17.69 7.44 13.43
N TRP A 44 18.93 6.99 13.63
CA TRP A 44 19.37 5.67 13.15
C TRP A 44 18.60 4.53 13.80
N GLY A 45 18.29 4.64 15.09
CA GLY A 45 17.45 3.68 15.80
C GLY A 45 16.05 3.60 15.21
N LEU A 46 15.43 4.76 14.91
CA LEU A 46 14.11 4.82 14.26
C LEU A 46 14.11 4.17 12.88
N VAL A 47 15.10 4.49 12.04
CA VAL A 47 15.23 3.89 10.70
C VAL A 47 15.45 2.37 10.81
N GLY A 48 16.31 1.93 11.73
CA GLY A 48 16.58 0.51 11.96
C GLY A 48 15.34 -0.25 12.42
N VAL A 49 14.60 0.28 13.41
CA VAL A 49 13.36 -0.33 13.90
C VAL A 49 12.30 -0.37 12.80
N TRP A 50 12.13 0.71 12.04
CA TRP A 50 11.19 0.73 10.92
C TRP A 50 11.53 -0.33 9.85
N GLY A 51 12.82 -0.45 9.49
CA GLY A 51 13.28 -1.47 8.54
C GLY A 51 13.03 -2.90 9.02
N VAL A 52 13.15 -3.18 10.33
CA VAL A 52 12.87 -4.51 10.89
C VAL A 52 11.37 -4.81 10.95
N ILE A 53 10.54 -3.83 11.32
CA ILE A 53 9.09 -4.05 11.48
C ILE A 53 8.37 -4.09 10.13
N VAL A 54 8.76 -3.23 9.19
CA VAL A 54 7.98 -2.95 7.98
C VAL A 54 8.72 -3.39 6.71
N GLY A 55 10.03 -3.65 6.79
CA GLY A 55 10.87 -3.87 5.61
C GLY A 55 10.41 -5.02 4.71
N ASP A 56 10.04 -6.16 5.31
CA ASP A 56 9.58 -7.33 4.54
C ASP A 56 8.16 -7.12 3.98
N ASP A 57 7.28 -6.45 4.73
CA ASP A 57 5.92 -6.14 4.29
C ASP A 57 5.87 -5.16 3.11
N VAL A 58 6.91 -4.34 2.94
CA VAL A 58 7.03 -3.39 1.81
C VAL A 58 7.39 -4.11 0.51
N SER A 59 8.10 -5.24 0.58
CA SER A 59 8.53 -5.98 -0.60
C SER A 59 7.47 -6.99 -1.04
N ARG A 60 6.70 -6.65 -2.08
CA ARG A 60 5.81 -7.62 -2.77
C ARG A 60 6.55 -8.52 -3.77
N ARG A 61 7.87 -8.64 -3.66
CA ARG A 61 8.67 -9.38 -4.64
C ARG A 61 8.36 -10.88 -4.53
N GLY A 62 7.85 -11.45 -5.63
CA GLY A 62 7.46 -12.86 -5.67
C GLY A 62 6.07 -13.14 -5.09
N ASP A 63 5.33 -12.10 -4.68
CA ASP A 63 3.93 -12.24 -4.30
C ASP A 63 3.08 -12.51 -5.55
N THR A 64 2.49 -13.70 -5.60
CA THR A 64 1.57 -14.12 -6.66
C THR A 64 0.14 -14.23 -6.19
N THR A 65 -0.16 -13.86 -4.94
CA THR A 65 -1.47 -14.08 -4.32
C THR A 65 -2.60 -13.42 -5.12
N LEU A 66 -2.44 -12.17 -5.54
CA LEU A 66 -3.44 -11.47 -6.36
C LEU A 66 -3.66 -12.15 -7.72
N ARG A 67 -2.59 -12.63 -8.36
CA ARG A 67 -2.69 -13.36 -9.63
C ARG A 67 -3.46 -14.66 -9.45
N ASP A 68 -3.10 -15.44 -8.43
CA ASP A 68 -3.66 -16.77 -8.20
C ASP A 68 -5.13 -16.70 -7.80
N ILE A 69 -5.51 -15.70 -6.99
CA ILE A 69 -6.91 -15.40 -6.66
C ILE A 69 -7.69 -15.02 -7.92
N ALA A 70 -7.13 -14.17 -8.79
CA ALA A 70 -7.80 -13.75 -10.02
C ALA A 70 -8.04 -14.93 -10.98
N VAL A 71 -7.02 -15.77 -11.19
CA VAL A 71 -7.14 -16.99 -12.02
C VAL A 71 -8.22 -17.92 -11.46
N ALA A 72 -8.16 -18.23 -10.16
CA ALA A 72 -9.15 -19.10 -9.52
C ALA A 72 -10.58 -18.54 -9.64
N ARG A 73 -10.75 -17.22 -9.52
CA ARG A 73 -12.06 -16.56 -9.66
C ARG A 73 -12.59 -16.61 -11.09
N LEU A 74 -11.74 -16.46 -12.10
CA LEU A 74 -12.12 -16.63 -13.50
C LEU A 74 -12.49 -18.08 -13.81
N GLU A 75 -11.71 -19.05 -13.34
CA GLU A 75 -11.95 -20.47 -13.58
C GLU A 75 -13.24 -20.98 -12.91
N ALA A 76 -13.58 -20.45 -11.74
CA ALA A 76 -14.83 -20.78 -11.04
C ALA A 76 -16.08 -20.15 -11.69
N ALA A 77 -15.92 -19.20 -12.61
CA ALA A 77 -17.04 -18.52 -13.24
C ALA A 77 -17.74 -19.42 -14.29
N PRO A 78 -19.08 -19.38 -14.40
CA PRO A 78 -19.79 -20.04 -15.50
C PRO A 78 -19.33 -19.57 -16.89
N ASP A 79 -19.65 -20.34 -17.93
CA ASP A 79 -19.33 -19.98 -19.32
C ASP A 79 -19.96 -18.63 -19.69
N GLY A 80 -19.16 -17.70 -20.23
CA GLY A 80 -19.62 -16.37 -20.65
C GLY A 80 -20.12 -15.47 -19.52
N ALA A 81 -19.72 -15.75 -18.27
CA ALA A 81 -20.15 -14.97 -17.11
C ALA A 81 -19.76 -13.49 -17.20
N LEU A 82 -20.52 -12.64 -16.52
CA LEU A 82 -20.17 -11.24 -16.25
C LEU A 82 -19.79 -11.09 -14.77
N ILE A 83 -18.58 -10.60 -14.51
CA ILE A 83 -18.04 -10.37 -13.18
C ILE A 83 -17.96 -8.87 -12.94
N GLU A 84 -18.70 -8.42 -11.92
CA GLU A 84 -18.61 -7.05 -11.43
C GLU A 84 -17.51 -6.91 -10.38
N THR A 85 -16.75 -5.84 -10.47
CA THR A 85 -15.71 -5.46 -9.51
C THR A 85 -15.96 -4.05 -9.00
N SER A 86 -15.63 -3.82 -7.73
CA SER A 86 -15.77 -2.52 -7.05
C SER A 86 -14.45 -2.01 -6.46
N ASP A 87 -13.36 -2.74 -6.67
CA ASP A 87 -12.03 -2.38 -6.20
C ASP A 87 -10.97 -2.59 -7.29
N ASP A 88 -9.88 -1.83 -7.18
CA ASP A 88 -8.77 -1.88 -8.14
C ASP A 88 -8.06 -3.23 -8.09
N ALA A 89 -7.86 -3.81 -6.89
CA ALA A 89 -7.14 -5.07 -6.75
C ALA A 89 -7.86 -6.21 -7.49
N ASP A 90 -9.19 -6.26 -7.40
CA ASP A 90 -10.01 -7.21 -8.13
C ASP A 90 -10.03 -6.90 -9.63
N THR A 91 -10.26 -5.64 -10.01
CA THR A 91 -10.38 -5.23 -11.42
C THR A 91 -9.09 -5.50 -12.20
N PHE A 92 -7.96 -5.02 -11.68
CA PHE A 92 -6.66 -5.20 -12.33
C PHE A 92 -6.16 -6.64 -12.24
N GLY A 93 -6.45 -7.35 -11.15
CA GLY A 93 -6.12 -8.77 -11.02
C GLY A 93 -6.81 -9.61 -12.09
N LEU A 94 -8.12 -9.44 -12.26
CA LEU A 94 -8.90 -10.14 -13.28
C LEU A 94 -8.49 -9.73 -14.69
N TRP A 95 -8.28 -8.43 -14.93
CA TRP A 95 -7.76 -7.94 -16.22
C TRP A 95 -6.41 -8.57 -16.57
N TYR A 96 -5.47 -8.61 -15.62
CA TYR A 96 -4.15 -9.18 -15.84
C TYR A 96 -4.25 -10.67 -16.17
N ALA A 97 -5.03 -11.43 -15.40
CA ALA A 97 -5.25 -12.84 -15.67
C ALA A 97 -5.90 -13.08 -17.05
N GLN A 98 -6.81 -12.21 -17.48
CA GLN A 98 -7.49 -12.38 -18.75
C GLN A 98 -6.67 -11.91 -19.95
N VAL A 99 -6.16 -10.68 -19.93
CA VAL A 99 -5.51 -10.02 -21.07
C VAL A 99 -4.04 -10.42 -21.19
N VAL A 100 -3.34 -10.57 -20.06
CA VAL A 100 -1.91 -10.93 -20.07
C VAL A 100 -1.73 -12.45 -20.04
N LEU A 101 -2.45 -13.16 -19.17
CA LEU A 101 -2.31 -14.62 -19.05
C LEU A 101 -3.24 -15.41 -19.99
N GLY A 102 -4.23 -14.77 -20.61
CA GLY A 102 -5.15 -15.43 -21.54
C GLY A 102 -6.19 -16.34 -20.88
N VAL A 103 -6.42 -16.21 -19.57
CA VAL A 103 -7.35 -17.07 -18.82
C VAL A 103 -8.79 -16.60 -19.03
N ARG A 104 -9.67 -17.52 -19.45
CA ARG A 104 -11.11 -17.27 -19.64
C ARG A 104 -11.41 -15.97 -20.41
N PRO A 105 -10.94 -15.84 -21.67
CA PRO A 105 -11.21 -14.67 -22.50
C PRO A 105 -12.68 -14.57 -22.94
N ASP A 106 -13.54 -15.48 -22.50
CA ASP A 106 -14.99 -15.47 -22.71
C ASP A 106 -15.77 -14.69 -21.63
N VAL A 107 -15.17 -14.48 -20.45
CA VAL A 107 -15.80 -13.79 -19.31
C VAL A 107 -15.75 -12.27 -19.52
N THR A 108 -16.78 -11.54 -19.11
CA THR A 108 -16.78 -10.07 -19.15
C THR A 108 -16.51 -9.50 -17.77
N ILE A 109 -15.58 -8.55 -17.65
CA ILE A 109 -15.25 -7.87 -16.39
C ILE A 109 -15.74 -6.42 -16.47
N VAL A 110 -16.49 -5.97 -15.45
CA VAL A 110 -17.05 -4.62 -15.36
C VAL A 110 -16.69 -3.98 -14.03
N ASP A 111 -15.98 -2.85 -14.08
CA ASP A 111 -15.77 -2.01 -12.89
C ASP A 111 -16.98 -1.10 -12.68
N VAL A 112 -17.72 -1.35 -11.60
CA VAL A 112 -18.95 -0.59 -11.29
C VAL A 112 -18.68 0.84 -10.84
N ARG A 113 -17.43 1.18 -10.51
CA ARG A 113 -17.02 2.58 -10.24
C ARG A 113 -16.86 3.38 -11.53
N GLY A 114 -16.76 2.71 -12.68
CA GLY A 114 -16.48 3.31 -13.98
C GLY A 114 -15.04 3.84 -14.11
N ALA A 115 -14.11 3.40 -13.25
CA ALA A 115 -12.72 3.83 -13.30
C ALA A 115 -11.90 3.04 -14.34
N ALA A 116 -12.27 1.79 -14.62
CA ALA A 116 -11.66 0.94 -15.64
C ALA A 116 -12.61 0.67 -16.82
N PRO A 117 -12.08 0.46 -18.04
CA PRO A 117 -12.88 0.05 -19.19
C PRO A 117 -13.47 -1.36 -18.99
N VAL A 118 -14.61 -1.62 -19.61
CA VAL A 118 -15.20 -2.97 -19.65
C VAL A 118 -14.31 -3.87 -20.49
N ILE A 119 -13.97 -5.04 -19.94
CA ILE A 119 -13.11 -6.02 -20.59
C ILE A 119 -14.01 -7.17 -21.03
N GLY A 120 -14.27 -7.24 -22.33
CA GLY A 120 -15.18 -8.22 -22.91
C GLY A 120 -14.44 -9.31 -23.70
N PRO A 121 -15.21 -10.22 -24.32
CA PRO A 121 -14.63 -11.36 -24.99
C PRO A 121 -13.71 -10.97 -26.14
N GLY A 122 -12.49 -11.52 -26.14
CA GLY A 122 -11.49 -11.23 -27.17
C GLY A 122 -10.81 -9.86 -27.06
N ALA A 123 -10.94 -9.15 -25.93
CA ALA A 123 -10.11 -7.99 -25.61
C ALA A 123 -8.63 -8.41 -25.62
N ARG A 124 -7.87 -7.92 -26.61
CA ARG A 124 -6.42 -8.05 -26.72
C ARG A 124 -5.79 -6.67 -26.69
#